data_AF-A0A9D2Y2T9-F1
#
_entry.id   AF-A0A9D2Y2T9-F1
#
_cell.length_a   1.000
_cell.length_b   1.000
_cell.length_c   1.000
_cell.angle_alpha   90.00
_cell.angle_beta   90.00
_cell.angle_gamma   90.00
#
_symmetry.space_group_name_H-M   'P 1'
#
loop_
_entity.id
_entity.type
_entity.pdbx_description
1 polymer ?
#
loop_
_entity_poly.entity_id
_entity_poly.type
_entity_poly.pdbx_seq_one_letter_code
_entity_poly.pdbx_strand_id
1 'polypeptide(L)'
;MPLAWNFVRARWSYIFEQYGQGSFSFTNLISGITMRFSTEFELQELKRFKEDNLHVGFGSATLALEQAIEKTTANIKWVNENKAEVFKWFIKETT
;
A
#
# COMPACT_ATOMS: atom_id res chain seq x y z
N MET A 1 -1.11 -6.80 -6.12
CA MET A 1 -1.96 -6.22 -7.19
C MET A 1 -1.11 -5.26 -8.01
N PRO A 2 -0.15 -5.77 -8.80
CA PRO A 2 0.87 -4.92 -9.43
C PRO A 2 0.25 -3.88 -10.38
N LEU A 3 -0.76 -4.26 -11.16
CA LEU A 3 -1.38 -3.36 -12.13
C LEU A 3 -1.98 -2.09 -11.49
N ALA A 4 -2.80 -2.24 -10.44
CA ALA A 4 -3.49 -1.12 -9.81
C ALA A 4 -2.50 -0.15 -9.14
N TRP A 5 -1.54 -0.69 -8.39
CA TRP A 5 -0.49 0.12 -7.75
C TRP A 5 0.36 0.84 -8.79
N ASN A 6 0.82 0.14 -9.83
CA ASN A 6 1.66 0.72 -10.87
C ASN A 6 0.95 1.83 -11.61
N PHE A 7 -0.35 1.66 -11.92
CA PHE A 7 -1.14 2.68 -12.58
C PHE A 7 -1.27 3.95 -11.72
N VAL A 8 -1.67 3.80 -10.45
CA VAL A 8 -1.85 4.96 -9.54
C VAL A 8 -0.53 5.68 -9.33
N ARG A 9 0.54 4.94 -9.06
CA ARG A 9 1.88 5.51 -8.88
C ARG A 9 2.37 6.27 -10.11
N ALA A 10 2.21 5.70 -11.31
CA ALA A 10 2.68 6.31 -12.56
C ALA A 10 1.82 7.52 -13.00
N ARG A 11 0.58 7.63 -12.52
CA ARG A 11 -0.38 8.66 -12.94
C ARG A 11 -0.82 9.59 -11.80
N TRP A 12 -0.12 9.56 -10.66
CA TRP A 12 -0.57 10.24 -9.44
C TRP A 12 -0.90 11.71 -9.67
N SER A 13 0.00 12.48 -10.29
CA SER A 13 -0.23 13.92 -10.56
C SER A 13 -1.50 14.15 -11.36
N TYR A 14 -1.74 13.36 -12.41
CA TYR A 14 -2.95 13.47 -13.23
C TYR A 14 -4.21 13.11 -12.43
N ILE A 15 -4.19 11.99 -11.69
CA ILE A 15 -5.34 11.56 -10.89
C ILE A 15 -5.64 12.62 -9.82
N PHE A 16 -4.61 13.15 -9.16
CA PHE A 16 -4.75 14.16 -8.13
C PHE A 16 -5.28 15.49 -8.70
N GLU A 17 -4.81 15.94 -9.86
CA GLU A 17 -5.30 17.16 -10.48
C GLU A 17 -6.77 17.04 -10.94
N GLN A 18 -7.12 15.93 -11.61
CA GLN A 18 -8.45 15.76 -12.18
C GLN A 18 -9.53 15.43 -11.15
N TYR A 19 -9.17 14.72 -10.08
CA TYR A 19 -10.12 14.23 -9.08
C TYR A 19 -9.91 14.84 -7.68
N GLY A 20 -8.86 15.63 -7.47
CA GLY A 20 -8.50 16.28 -6.19
C GLY A 20 -9.47 17.34 -5.70
N GLN A 21 -10.24 17.95 -6.62
CA GLN A 21 -11.24 18.97 -6.28
C GLN A 21 -12.67 18.40 -6.14
N GLY A 22 -12.87 17.10 -6.41
CA GLY A 22 -14.18 16.44 -6.37
C GLY A 22 -14.41 15.58 -5.12
N SER A 23 -15.51 14.84 -5.10
CA SER A 23 -15.86 13.91 -4.00
C SER A 23 -15.06 12.59 -4.00
N PHE A 24 -13.94 12.53 -4.73
CA PHE A 24 -13.15 11.31 -4.87
C PHE A 24 -12.40 11.00 -3.57
N SER A 25 -12.54 9.76 -3.07
CA SER A 25 -11.86 9.34 -1.84
C SER A 25 -10.47 8.77 -2.15
N PHE A 26 -9.45 9.63 -2.11
CA PHE A 26 -8.06 9.20 -2.20
C PHE A 26 -7.63 8.31 -1.02
N THR A 27 -8.22 8.53 0.17
CA THR A 27 -8.04 7.65 1.34
C THR A 27 -8.37 6.20 0.98
N ASN A 28 -9.58 5.96 0.44
CA ASN A 28 -10.01 4.61 0.06
C ASN A 28 -9.17 4.03 -1.07
N LEU A 29 -8.76 4.86 -2.05
CA LEU A 29 -7.89 4.44 -3.14
C LEU A 29 -6.56 3.90 -2.60
N ILE A 30 -5.84 4.71 -1.81
CA ILE A 30 -4.53 4.32 -1.26
C ILE A 30 -4.65 3.11 -0.35
N SER A 31 -5.60 3.10 0.58
CA SER A 31 -5.80 1.96 1.49
C SER A 31 -6.15 0.68 0.72
N GLY A 32 -6.95 0.77 -0.35
CA GLY A 32 -7.36 -0.38 -1.15
C GLY A 32 -6.21 -1.01 -1.93
N ILE A 33 -5.44 -0.19 -2.66
CA ILE A 33 -4.37 -0.70 -3.54
C ILE A 33 -3.13 -1.18 -2.78
N THR A 34 -2.92 -0.71 -1.55
CA THR A 34 -1.77 -1.07 -0.69
C THR A 34 -2.10 -2.13 0.36
N MET A 35 -3.38 -2.52 0.52
CA MET A 35 -3.87 -3.36 1.61
C MET A 35 -3.09 -4.67 1.83
N ARG A 36 -2.55 -5.25 0.75
CA ARG A 36 -1.89 -6.56 0.75
C ARG A 36 -0.37 -6.49 0.81
N PHE A 37 0.21 -5.30 0.88
CA PHE A 37 1.67 -5.15 0.91
C PHE A 37 2.24 -5.77 2.17
N SER A 38 3.31 -6.54 2.00
CA SER A 38 3.91 -7.35 3.06
C SER A 38 5.37 -7.70 2.80
N THR A 39 6.01 -7.00 1.85
CA THR A 39 7.43 -7.20 1.50
C THR A 39 8.21 -5.90 1.68
N GLU A 40 9.51 -6.02 1.93
CA GLU A 40 10.40 -4.86 2.07
C GLU A 40 10.43 -4.03 0.78
N PHE A 41 10.38 -4.67 -0.39
CA PHE A 41 10.31 -3.97 -1.67
C PHE A 41 9.07 -3.06 -1.75
N GLU A 42 7.90 -3.57 -1.40
CA GLU A 42 6.65 -2.78 -1.38
C GLU A 42 6.72 -1.63 -0.36
N LEU A 43 7.34 -1.84 0.80
CA LEU A 43 7.56 -0.78 1.79
C LEU A 43 8.43 0.35 1.23
N GLN A 44 9.51 0.00 0.53
CA GLN A 44 10.37 0.98 -0.13
C GLN A 44 9.64 1.71 -1.26
N GLU A 45 8.79 1.01 -2.02
CA GLU A 45 7.95 1.66 -3.03
C GLU A 45 7.00 2.68 -2.42
N LEU A 46 6.39 2.42 -1.25
CA LEU A 46 5.52 3.40 -0.56
C LEU A 46 6.28 4.63 -0.08
N LYS A 47 7.47 4.44 0.51
CA LYS A 47 8.32 5.54 0.99
C LYS A 47 8.78 6.41 -0.18
N ARG A 48 9.25 5.78 -1.25
CA ARG A 48 9.64 6.50 -2.46
C ARG A 48 8.45 7.21 -3.11
N PHE A 49 7.28 6.58 -3.17
CA PHE A 49 6.08 7.22 -3.69
C PHE A 49 5.72 8.49 -2.92
N LYS A 50 5.85 8.47 -1.59
CA LYS A 50 5.68 9.64 -0.71
C LYS A 50 6.66 10.76 -1.07
N GLU A 51 7.94 10.44 -1.18
CA GLU A 51 9.01 11.38 -1.49
C GLU A 51 8.86 12.00 -2.88
N ASP A 52 8.66 11.16 -3.91
CA ASP A 52 8.57 11.56 -5.31
C ASP A 52 7.39 12.52 -5.57
N ASN A 53 6.33 12.45 -4.75
CA ASN A 53 5.10 13.23 -4.94
C ASN A 53 4.88 14.33 -3.88
N LEU A 54 5.89 14.69 -3.07
CA LEU A 54 5.77 15.80 -2.11
C LEU A 54 5.32 17.12 -2.76
N HIS A 55 5.77 17.38 -4.00
CA HIS A 55 5.43 18.57 -4.76
C HIS A 55 3.97 18.59 -5.25
N VAL A 56 3.37 17.43 -5.51
CA VAL A 56 1.94 17.28 -5.85
C VAL A 56 1.08 17.33 -4.59
N GLY A 57 1.58 16.72 -3.52
CA GLY A 57 0.84 16.46 -2.30
C GLY A 57 -0.08 15.24 -2.40
N PHE A 58 -0.75 14.97 -1.28
CA PHE A 58 -1.66 13.83 -1.14
C PHE A 58 -3.08 14.20 -0.72
N GLY A 59 -3.35 15.46 -0.35
CA GLY A 59 -4.66 15.90 0.12
C GLY A 59 -5.22 14.98 1.20
N SER A 60 -6.46 14.49 1.00
CA SER A 60 -7.13 13.56 1.92
C SER A 60 -6.46 12.18 2.04
N ALA A 61 -5.56 11.81 1.13
CA ALA A 61 -4.79 10.56 1.20
C ALA A 61 -3.56 10.64 2.11
N THR A 62 -3.16 11.82 2.59
CA THR A 62 -1.92 11.98 3.38
C THR A 62 -1.85 10.99 4.54
N LEU A 63 -2.91 10.95 5.37
CA LEU A 63 -2.97 10.01 6.50
C LEU A 63 -3.02 8.55 6.05
N ALA A 64 -3.76 8.24 4.99
CA ALA A 64 -3.87 6.87 4.47
C ALA A 64 -2.52 6.33 3.97
N LEU A 65 -1.66 7.20 3.41
CA LEU A 65 -0.33 6.82 2.98
C LEU A 65 0.60 6.51 4.17
N GLU A 66 0.58 7.32 5.22
CA GLU A 66 1.33 7.01 6.45
C GLU A 66 0.88 5.68 7.06
N GLN A 67 -0.44 5.49 7.16
CA GLN A 67 -1.02 4.25 7.66
C GLN A 67 -0.67 3.05 6.77
N ALA A 68 -0.57 3.24 5.45
CA ALA A 68 -0.14 2.17 4.55
C ALA A 68 1.32 1.77 4.80
N ILE A 69 2.21 2.73 5.09
CA ILE A 69 3.62 2.46 5.45
C ILE A 69 3.71 1.68 6.77
N GLU A 70 3.00 2.14 7.79
CA GLU A 70 2.94 1.47 9.10
C GLU A 70 2.35 0.07 8.98
N LYS A 71 1.22 -0.08 8.29
CA LYS A 71 0.55 -1.37 8.08
C LYS A 71 1.43 -2.33 7.28
N THR A 72 2.13 -1.86 6.25
CA THR A 72 3.06 -2.70 5.48
C THR A 72 4.20 -3.18 6.37
N THR A 73 4.73 -2.32 7.25
CA THR A 73 5.75 -2.71 8.25
C THR A 73 5.22 -3.78 9.20
N ALA A 74 4.00 -3.62 9.71
CA ALA A 74 3.34 -4.62 10.56
C ALA A 74 3.10 -5.94 9.82
N ASN A 75 2.67 -5.89 8.56
CA ASN A 75 2.46 -7.07 7.72
C ASN A 75 3.76 -7.83 7.46
N ILE A 76 4.86 -7.13 7.15
CA ILE A 76 6.19 -7.75 6.98
C ILE A 76 6.58 -8.51 8.24
N LYS A 77 6.44 -7.87 9.41
CA LYS A 77 6.73 -8.51 10.70
C LYS A 77 5.88 -9.76 10.90
N TRP A 78 4.57 -9.65 10.71
CA TRP A 78 3.65 -10.78 10.87
C TRP A 78 4.01 -11.94 9.93
N VAL A 79 4.29 -11.66 8.65
CA VAL A 79 4.68 -12.71 7.69
C VAL A 79 5.99 -13.38 8.12
N ASN A 80 7.00 -12.61 8.53
CA ASN A 80 8.28 -13.16 8.98
C ASN A 80 8.14 -14.08 10.20
N GLU A 81 7.29 -13.70 11.16
CA GLU A 81 7.10 -14.45 12.40
C GLU A 81 6.18 -15.68 12.21
N ASN A 82 5.16 -15.59 11.36
CA ASN A 82 4.06 -16.55 11.36
C ASN A 82 4.03 -17.47 10.12
N LYS A 83 4.67 -17.10 9.00
CA LYS A 83 4.55 -17.85 7.73
C LYS A 83 4.93 -19.32 7.86
N ALA A 84 5.99 -19.64 8.59
CA ALA A 84 6.46 -21.02 8.75
C ALA A 84 5.49 -21.87 9.59
N GLU A 85 4.94 -21.31 10.66
CA GLU A 85 3.99 -22.02 11.54
C GLU A 85 2.66 -22.26 10.82
N VAL A 86 2.11 -21.22 10.18
CA VAL A 86 0.88 -21.31 9.39
C VAL A 86 1.03 -22.33 8.26
N PHE A 87 2.17 -22.36 7.57
CA PHE A 87 2.43 -23.35 6.53
C PHE A 87 2.44 -24.78 7.08
N LYS A 88 3.10 -25.03 8.22
CA LYS A 88 3.11 -26.36 8.86
C LYS A 88 1.70 -26.80 9.27
N TRP A 89 0.90 -25.88 9.81
CA TRP A 89 -0.49 -26.17 10.18
C TRP A 89 -1.32 -26.58 8.95
N PHE A 90 -1.23 -25.84 7.84
CA PHE A 90 -1.92 -26.22 6.61
C PHE A 90 -1.54 -27.61 6.11
N ILE A 91 -0.25 -27.97 6.11
CA ILE A 91 0.19 -29.31 5.68
C ILE A 91 -0.39 -30.40 6.59
N LYS A 92 -0.40 -30.16 7.91
CA LYS A 92 -0.93 -31.12 8.89
C LYS A 92 -2.42 -31.41 8.69
N GLU A 93 -3.23 -30.38 8.42
CA GLU A 93 -4.70 -30.55 8.29
C GLU A 93 -5.13 -31.07 6.91
N THR A 94 -4.21 -31.10 5.93
CA THR A 94 -4.49 -31.61 4.57
C THR A 94 -3.90 -33.00 4.33
N THR A 95 -3.33 -33.63 5.36
CA THR A 95 -2.81 -35.01 5.35
C THR A 95 -3.67 -35.88 6.24
#